data_AF-S6GJL0-F1
#
_entry.id   AF-S6GJL0-F1
#
_cell.length_a   1.000
_cell.length_b   1.000
_cell.length_c   1.000
_cell.angle_alpha   90.00
_cell.angle_beta   90.00
_cell.angle_gamma   90.00
#
_symmetry.space_group_name_H-M   'P 1'
#
loop_
_entity.id
_entity.type
_entity.pdbx_description
1 polymer ?
#
loop_
_entity_poly.entity_id
_entity_poly.type
_entity_poly.pdbx_seq_one_letter_code
_entity_poly.pdbx_strand_id
1 'polypeptide(L)' 'MQRASELLIKGELSIQEVALSVGFKHVGYFSRLFRKTYHNTPLAYKRNHLPFK' A
#
# COMPACT_ATOMS: atom_id res chain seq x y z
N MET A 1 7.79 1.20 5.70
CA MET A 1 6.67 0.30 5.33
C MET A 1 5.43 0.55 6.16
N GLN A 2 5.55 0.72 7.48
CA GLN A 2 4.42 1.06 8.36
C GLN A 2 3.57 2.27 7.89
N ARG A 3 4.21 3.39 7.54
CA ARG A 3 3.48 4.55 6.99
C ARG A 3 2.70 4.22 5.71
N ALA A 4 3.22 3.34 4.86
CA ALA A 4 2.53 2.93 3.64
C ALA A 4 1.28 2.08 3.96
N SER A 5 1.35 1.17 4.95
CA SER A 5 0.17 0.41 5.37
C SER A 5 -0.91 1.30 5.97
N GLU A 6 -0.54 2.28 6.78
CA GLU A 6 -1.49 3.25 7.37
C GLU A 6 -2.22 4.05 6.28
N LEU A 7 -1.48 4.57 5.29
CA LEU A 7 -2.07 5.33 4.18
C LEU A 7 -2.98 4.45 3.29
N LEU A 8 -2.64 3.17 3.11
CA LEU A 8 -3.50 2.23 2.38
C LEU A 8 -4.83 1.99 3.10
N ILE A 9 -4.79 1.83 4.42
CA ILE A 9 -5.97 1.58 5.26
C ILE A 9 -6.87 2.82 5.35
N LYS A 10 -6.30 4.04 5.32
CA LYS A 10 -7.10 5.28 5.22
C LYS A 10 -7.97 5.32 3.96
N GLY A 11 -7.56 4.63 2.89
CA GLY A 11 -8.38 4.46 1.70
C GLY A 11 -8.42 5.64 0.72
N GLU A 12 -7.99 6.82 1.16
CA GLU A 12 -8.01 8.09 0.41
C GLU A 12 -7.04 8.12 -0.79
N LEU A 13 -5.94 7.38 -0.71
CA LEU A 13 -4.88 7.38 -1.72
C LEU A 13 -4.89 6.09 -2.56
N SER A 14 -4.56 6.22 -3.83
CA SER A 14 -4.23 5.11 -4.72
C SER A 14 -2.90 4.45 -4.31
N ILE A 15 -2.66 3.22 -4.77
CA ILE A 15 -1.40 2.51 -4.51
C ILE A 15 -0.18 3.30 -5.03
N GLN A 16 -0.34 4.01 -6.15
CA GLN A 16 0.71 4.85 -6.73
C GLN A 16 1.01 6.06 -5.85
N GLU A 17 -0.01 6.77 -5.39
CA GLU A 17 0.16 7.94 -4.51
C GLU A 17 0.78 7.55 -3.18
N VAL A 18 0.40 6.40 -2.60
CA VAL A 18 1.05 5.87 -1.39
C VAL A 18 2.52 5.58 -1.65
N ALA A 19 2.85 4.91 -2.76
CA ALA A 19 4.24 4.60 -3.11
C ALA A 19 5.08 5.88 -3.23
N LEU A 20 4.58 6.89 -3.92
CA LEU A 20 5.24 8.19 -4.06
C LEU A 20 5.38 8.90 -2.70
N SER A 21 4.33 8.91 -1.88
CA SER A 21 4.31 9.56 -0.56
C SER A 21 5.33 8.96 0.42
N VAL A 22 5.69 7.69 0.27
CA VAL A 22 6.67 7.01 1.14
C VAL A 22 8.04 6.85 0.49
N GLY A 23 8.31 7.59 -0.60
CA GLY A 23 9.65 7.73 -1.19
C GLY A 23 9.99 6.74 -2.30
N PHE A 24 9.00 5.98 -2.83
CA PHE A 24 9.23 5.06 -3.94
C PHE A 24 8.98 5.74 -5.29
N LYS A 25 10.00 5.74 -6.14
CA LYS A 25 9.89 6.21 -7.54
C LYS A 25 9.09 5.26 -8.44
N HIS A 26 9.11 3.96 -8.11
CA HIS A 26 8.50 2.91 -8.94
C HIS A 26 7.52 2.04 -8.12
N VAL A 27 6.26 2.04 -8.54
CA VAL A 27 5.17 1.29 -7.88
C VAL A 27 5.42 -0.23 -7.90
N GLY A 28 6.04 -0.75 -8.96
CA GLY A 28 6.39 -2.18 -9.05
C GLY A 28 7.37 -2.62 -7.96
N TYR A 29 8.41 -1.83 -7.70
CA TYR A 29 9.38 -2.11 -6.63
C TYR A 29 8.73 -1.98 -5.26
N PHE A 30 7.94 -0.92 -5.04
CA PHE A 30 7.11 -0.77 -3.84
C PHE A 30 6.24 -2.00 -3.59
N SER A 31 5.52 -2.48 -4.61
CA SER A 31 4.59 -3.60 -4.48
C SER A 31 5.30 -4.91 -4.14
N ARG A 32 6.48 -5.16 -4.72
CA ARG A 32 7.32 -6.31 -4.39
C ARG A 32 7.81 -6.26 -2.94
N LEU A 33 8.31 -5.09 -2.49
CA LEU A 33 8.81 -4.94 -1.13
C LEU A 33 7.66 -5.03 -0.11
N PHE A 34 6.53 -4.39 -0.39
CA PHE A 34 5.34 -4.46 0.46
C PHE A 34 4.84 -5.91 0.61
N ARG A 35 4.79 -6.67 -0.49
CA ARG A 35 4.45 -8.10 -0.46
C ARG A 35 5.46 -8.92 0.33
N LYS A 36 6.76 -8.60 0.25
CA LYS A 36 7.78 -9.26 1.08
C LYS A 36 7.56 -8.97 2.57
N THR A 37 7.18 -7.75 2.93
CA THR A 37 6.98 -7.31 4.32
C THR A 37 5.67 -7.81 4.95
N TYR A 38 4.55 -7.74 4.22
CA TYR A 38 3.20 -8.03 4.76
C TYR A 38 2.57 -9.31 4.20
N HIS A 39 3.32 -10.05 3.37
CA HIS A 39 2.89 -11.28 2.69
C HIS A 39 1.63 -11.13 1.82
N ASN A 40 1.25 -9.88 1.52
CA ASN A 40 0.07 -9.51 0.75
C ASN A 40 0.40 -8.36 -0.20
N THR A 41 -0.31 -8.28 -1.34
CA THR A 41 -0.16 -7.13 -2.24
C THR A 41 -0.74 -5.87 -1.59
N PRO A 42 -0.25 -4.66 -1.91
CA PRO A 42 -0.81 -3.40 -1.38
C PRO A 42 -2.32 -3.28 -1.61
N LEU A 43 -2.81 -3.73 -2.78
CA LEU A 43 -4.23 -3.71 -3.13
C LEU A 43 -5.05 -4.68 -2.28
N ALA A 44 -4.58 -5.92 -2.10
CA ALA A 44 -5.25 -6.90 -1.24
C ALA A 44 -5.25 -6.42 0.21
N TYR A 45 -4.14 -5.84 0.67
CA TYR A 45 -4.03 -5.27 2.01
C TYR A 45 -5.04 -4.12 2.21
N LYS A 46 -5.12 -3.17 1.27
CA LYS A 46 -6.12 -2.09 1.27
C LYS A 46 -7.55 -2.64 1.32
N ARG A 47 -7.88 -3.63 0.47
CA ARG A 47 -9.23 -4.22 0.43
C ARG A 47 -9.60 -4.96 1.71
N ASN A 48 -8.67 -5.70 2.31
CA ASN A 48 -8.95 -6.52 3.49
C ASN A 48 -9.15 -5.70 4.77
N HIS A 49 -8.68 -4.44 4.80
CA HIS A 49 -8.75 -3.57 5.98
C HIS A 49 -9.74 -2.42 5.83
N LEU A 50 -10.26 -2.17 4.61
CA LEU A 50 -11.34 -1.21 4.42
C LEU A 50 -12.67 -1.91 4.66
N PRO A 51 -13.57 -1.34 5.49
CA PRO A 51 -14.94 -1.83 5.56
C PRO A 51 -15.56 -1.72 4.16
N PHE A 52 -16.32 -2.75 3.76
CA PHE A 52 -17.12 -2.70 2.55
C PHE A 52 -17.99 -1.45 2.63
N LYS A 53 -17.71 -0.48 1.76
CA LYS A 53 -18.45 0.77 1.67
C LYS A 53 -19.72 0.56 0.84
#